data_AF-A0ABD1NWN7-F1
#
_entry.id   AF-A0ABD1NWN7-F1
#
_cell.length_a   1.000
_cell.length_b   1.000
_cell.length_c   1.000
_cell.angle_alpha   90.00
_cell.angle_beta   90.00
_cell.angle_gamma   90.00
#
_symmetry.space_group_name_H-M   'P 1'
#
loop_
_entity.id
_entity.type
_entity.pdbx_description
1 polymer ?
#
loop_
_entity_poly.entity_id
_entity_poly.type
_entity_poly.pdbx_seq_one_letter_code
_entity_poly.pdbx_strand_id
1 'polypeptide(L)'
;MDGGALHQATEDGVIEIVEISLKFFPDLLWYICNNRSILHCAIENRREKLFNLMIDLMAQNTFAASKLDEVSNNILHLAAKLAPSPQLNAVSGSALQMQRELQWFKEVEKMVNTGFKLGRNSLGRTPRELFTESHKDLLEKGEKWMKDTSNSCMVVSTLIATVVFAAAFTVPGGNINDKGIPIFLKKNFLWCLQYQML
;
A
#
# COMPACT_ATOMS: atom_id res chain seq x y z
N MET A 1 -31.51 12.00 7.77
CA MET A 1 -30.74 10.77 8.06
C MET A 1 -30.72 9.97 6.76
N ASP A 2 -29.92 10.41 5.79
CA ASP A 2 -30.30 10.23 4.38
C ASP A 2 -29.21 9.54 3.55
N GLY A 3 -28.56 8.53 4.15
CA GLY A 3 -27.64 7.62 3.48
C GLY A 3 -27.88 6.22 4.06
N GLY A 4 -28.32 5.25 3.27
CA GLY A 4 -28.79 3.95 3.78
C GLY A 4 -27.86 3.32 4.83
N ALA A 5 -28.41 2.78 5.92
CA ALA A 5 -27.63 2.23 7.04
C ALA A 5 -26.56 1.20 6.59
N LEU A 6 -26.81 0.50 5.48
CA LEU A 6 -25.89 -0.44 4.86
C LEU A 6 -24.66 0.25 4.23
N HIS A 7 -24.83 1.41 3.60
CA HIS A 7 -23.72 2.23 3.08
C HIS A 7 -22.86 2.74 4.23
N GLN A 8 -23.46 3.23 5.31
CA GLN A 8 -22.73 3.66 6.50
C GLN A 8 -21.93 2.51 7.12
N ALA A 9 -22.57 1.34 7.31
CA ALA A 9 -21.88 0.14 7.79
C ALA A 9 -20.69 -0.25 6.89
N THR A 10 -20.84 -0.06 5.58
CA THR A 10 -19.75 -0.28 4.61
C THR A 10 -18.63 0.73 4.76
N GLU A 11 -18.94 2.03 4.86
CA GLU A 11 -17.96 3.10 5.08
C GLU A 11 -17.18 2.87 6.38
N ASP A 12 -17.85 2.43 7.45
CA ASP A 12 -17.27 2.09 8.75
C ASP A 12 -16.52 0.75 8.77
N GLY A 13 -16.74 -0.09 7.75
CA GLY A 13 -16.07 -1.38 7.60
C GLY A 13 -16.65 -2.50 8.46
N VAL A 14 -17.92 -2.39 8.85
CA VAL A 14 -18.65 -3.39 9.64
C VAL A 14 -19.15 -4.51 8.72
N ILE A 15 -18.29 -5.51 8.51
CA ILE A 15 -18.52 -6.56 7.52
C ILE A 15 -19.74 -7.44 7.86
N GLU A 16 -19.95 -7.72 9.14
CA GLU A 16 -20.99 -8.63 9.62
C GLU A 16 -22.40 -8.12 9.28
N ILE A 17 -22.62 -6.81 9.44
CA ILE A 17 -23.90 -6.17 9.08
C ILE A 17 -24.13 -6.27 7.58
N VAL A 18 -23.08 -6.04 6.77
CA VAL A 18 -23.19 -6.06 5.32
C VAL A 18 -23.46 -7.48 4.81
N GLU A 19 -22.72 -8.47 5.31
CA GLU A 19 -22.90 -9.88 4.96
C GLU A 19 -24.30 -10.39 5.31
N ILE A 20 -24.78 -10.12 6.53
CA ILE A 20 -26.12 -10.50 6.98
C ILE A 20 -27.17 -9.83 6.09
N SER A 21 -27.03 -8.53 5.83
CA SER A 21 -28.00 -7.79 5.02
C SER A 21 -28.10 -8.34 3.59
N LEU A 22 -26.96 -8.61 2.94
CA LEU A 22 -26.94 -9.16 1.59
C LEU A 22 -27.41 -10.63 1.53
N LYS A 23 -27.24 -11.39 2.61
CA LYS A 23 -27.77 -12.76 2.72
C LYS A 23 -29.30 -12.79 2.75
N PHE A 24 -29.92 -11.87 3.49
CA PHE A 24 -31.39 -11.79 3.60
C PHE A 24 -32.02 -11.00 2.45
N PHE A 25 -31.31 -10.00 1.92
CA PHE A 25 -31.79 -9.11 0.87
C PHE A 25 -30.72 -8.95 -0.22
N PRO A 26 -30.56 -9.95 -1.12
CA PRO A 26 -29.53 -9.93 -2.17
C PRO A 26 -29.61 -8.72 -3.11
N ASP A 27 -30.82 -8.19 -3.34
CA ASP A 27 -31.05 -7.02 -4.20
C ASP A 27 -30.35 -5.74 -3.69
N LEU A 28 -30.01 -5.70 -2.39
CA LEU A 28 -29.26 -4.58 -1.81
C LEU A 28 -27.85 -4.44 -2.40
N LEU A 29 -27.31 -5.49 -3.04
CA LEU A 29 -26.03 -5.45 -3.75
C LEU A 29 -25.99 -4.32 -4.80
N TRP A 30 -27.14 -4.08 -5.47
CA TRP A 30 -27.30 -3.08 -6.52
C TRP A 30 -27.92 -1.79 -6.03
N TYR A 31 -28.22 -1.69 -4.72
CA TYR A 31 -28.87 -0.52 -4.16
C TYR A 31 -27.93 0.69 -4.18
N ILE A 32 -28.46 1.80 -4.70
CA ILE A 32 -27.73 3.06 -4.85
C ILE A 32 -28.29 4.05 -3.84
N CYS A 33 -27.39 4.64 -3.06
CA CYS A 33 -27.70 5.72 -2.14
C CYS A 33 -26.72 6.87 -2.37
N ASN A 34 -27.21 8.11 -2.50
CA ASN A 34 -26.38 9.28 -2.79
C ASN A 34 -25.44 9.07 -3.98
N ASN A 35 -25.99 8.51 -5.07
CA ASN A 35 -25.28 8.14 -6.30
C ASN A 35 -24.08 7.18 -6.10
N ARG A 36 -24.02 6.48 -4.96
CA ARG A 36 -22.97 5.49 -4.64
C ARG A 36 -23.59 4.13 -4.36
N SER A 37 -22.94 3.08 -4.83
CA SER A 37 -23.26 1.70 -4.46
C SER A 37 -22.40 1.26 -3.28
N ILE A 38 -22.69 0.10 -2.72
CA ILE A 38 -21.87 -0.53 -1.67
C ILE A 38 -20.43 -0.71 -2.14
N LEU A 39 -20.22 -1.12 -3.41
CA LEU A 39 -18.88 -1.25 -3.98
C LEU A 39 -18.13 0.10 -4.01
N HIS A 40 -18.81 1.19 -4.39
CA HIS A 40 -18.20 2.52 -4.38
C HIS A 40 -17.73 2.90 -2.97
N CYS A 41 -18.60 2.73 -1.95
CA CYS A 41 -18.25 3.01 -0.55
C CYS A 41 -17.07 2.16 -0.07
N ALA A 42 -17.04 0.87 -0.42
CA ALA A 42 -15.93 -0.02 -0.05
C ALA A 42 -14.61 0.44 -0.67
N ILE A 43 -14.63 0.94 -1.91
CA ILE A 43 -13.42 1.39 -2.61
C ILE A 43 -12.90 2.73 -2.07
N GLU A 44 -13.79 3.71 -1.91
CA GLU A 44 -13.42 5.03 -1.38
C GLU A 44 -12.82 4.91 0.04
N ASN A 45 -13.34 3.99 0.85
CA ASN A 45 -12.93 3.81 2.24
C ASN A 45 -11.91 2.68 2.46
N ARG A 46 -11.24 2.17 1.40
CA ARG A 46 -10.19 1.13 1.49
C ARG A 46 -10.62 -0.11 2.28
N ARG A 47 -11.88 -0.52 2.15
CA ARG A 47 -12.43 -1.68 2.89
C ARG A 47 -12.19 -2.97 2.13
N GLU A 48 -10.94 -3.45 2.18
CA GLU A 48 -10.45 -4.60 1.43
C GLU A 48 -11.36 -5.84 1.53
N LYS A 49 -11.78 -6.21 2.75
CA LYS A 49 -12.64 -7.39 2.96
C LYS A 49 -14.02 -7.23 2.31
N LEU A 50 -14.62 -6.06 2.46
CA LEU A 50 -15.92 -5.75 1.85
C LEU A 50 -15.82 -5.66 0.33
N PHE A 51 -14.73 -5.08 -0.19
CA PHE A 51 -14.43 -5.08 -1.62
C PHE A 51 -14.37 -6.51 -2.18
N ASN A 52 -13.59 -7.40 -1.55
CA ASN A 52 -13.49 -8.80 -1.99
C ASN A 52 -14.85 -9.51 -1.94
N LEU A 53 -15.61 -9.34 -0.85
CA LEU A 53 -16.98 -9.88 -0.73
C LEU A 53 -17.87 -9.39 -1.88
N MET A 54 -17.86 -8.10 -2.19
CA MET A 54 -18.70 -7.55 -3.26
C MET A 54 -18.30 -8.13 -4.61
N ILE A 55 -17.00 -8.21 -4.90
CA ILE A 55 -16.46 -8.76 -6.14
C ILE A 55 -16.86 -10.23 -6.33
N ASP A 56 -16.79 -11.03 -5.27
CA ASP A 56 -17.20 -12.43 -5.28
C ASP A 56 -18.70 -12.57 -5.57
N LEU A 57 -19.53 -11.76 -4.92
CA LEU A 57 -20.99 -11.75 -5.14
C LEU A 57 -21.39 -11.29 -6.55
N MET A 58 -20.62 -10.37 -7.14
CA MET A 58 -20.84 -9.90 -8.51
C MET A 58 -20.27 -10.85 -9.57
N ALA A 59 -19.69 -12.00 -9.18
CA ALA A 59 -19.02 -12.93 -10.08
C ALA A 59 -17.98 -12.24 -10.99
N GLN A 60 -17.23 -11.28 -10.44
CA GLN A 60 -16.25 -10.45 -11.15
C GLN A 60 -16.84 -9.58 -12.28
N ASN A 61 -18.17 -9.47 -12.40
CA ASN A 61 -18.83 -8.63 -13.38
C ASN A 61 -18.91 -7.17 -12.90
N THR A 62 -17.76 -6.48 -12.92
CA THR A 62 -17.65 -5.06 -12.52
C THR A 62 -18.39 -4.11 -13.45
N PHE A 63 -18.83 -4.57 -14.63
CA PHE A 63 -19.65 -3.78 -15.55
C PHE A 63 -20.99 -3.38 -14.91
N ALA A 64 -21.59 -4.27 -14.10
CA ALA A 64 -22.86 -4.00 -13.44
C ALA A 64 -22.76 -2.95 -12.31
N ALA A 65 -21.56 -2.73 -11.75
CA ALA A 65 -21.31 -1.70 -10.74
C ALA A 65 -20.82 -0.36 -11.35
N SER A 66 -20.75 -0.25 -12.69
CA SER A 66 -20.15 0.87 -13.41
C SER A 66 -21.01 2.14 -13.51
N LYS A 67 -21.90 2.39 -12.54
CA LYS A 67 -22.60 3.68 -12.51
C LYS A 67 -21.62 4.75 -12.06
N LEU A 68 -21.42 5.75 -12.91
CA LEU A 68 -20.46 6.81 -12.66
C LEU A 68 -20.95 7.73 -11.53
N ASP A 69 -20.01 8.28 -10.74
CA ASP A 69 -20.34 9.31 -9.76
C ASP A 69 -20.80 10.63 -10.45
N GLU A 70 -21.12 11.65 -9.67
CA GLU A 70 -21.62 12.94 -10.19
C GLU A 70 -20.68 13.61 -11.21
N VAL A 71 -19.40 13.24 -11.21
CA VAL A 71 -18.33 13.79 -12.08
C VAL A 71 -17.90 12.76 -13.13
N SER A 72 -18.74 11.77 -13.43
CA SER A 72 -18.43 10.69 -14.36
C SER A 72 -17.20 9.85 -13.95
N ASN A 73 -16.85 9.78 -12.66
CA ASN A 73 -15.77 8.90 -12.20
C ASN A 73 -16.24 7.45 -12.21
N ASN A 74 -15.46 6.58 -12.83
CA ASN A 74 -15.60 5.14 -12.66
C ASN A 74 -14.93 4.66 -11.35
N ILE A 75 -15.09 3.39 -11.00
CA ILE A 75 -14.53 2.81 -9.77
C ILE A 75 -13.01 2.97 -9.63
N LEU A 76 -12.27 3.05 -10.74
CA LEU A 76 -10.82 3.23 -10.72
C LEU A 76 -10.43 4.68 -10.38
N HIS A 77 -11.24 5.67 -10.78
CA HIS A 77 -11.09 7.05 -10.31
C HIS A 77 -11.38 7.17 -8.81
N LEU A 78 -12.29 6.37 -8.26
CA LEU A 78 -12.54 6.37 -6.81
C LEU A 78 -11.34 5.79 -6.04
N ALA A 79 -10.72 4.73 -6.57
CA ALA A 79 -9.46 4.22 -6.03
C ALA A 79 -8.29 5.21 -6.20
N ALA A 80 -8.40 6.16 -7.14
CA ALA A 80 -7.40 7.18 -7.41
C ALA A 80 -7.41 8.35 -6.41
N LYS A 81 -8.54 8.61 -5.74
CA LYS A 81 -8.63 9.62 -4.68
C LYS A 81 -7.82 9.18 -3.47
N LEU A 82 -7.27 10.11 -2.70
CA LEU A 82 -6.53 9.80 -1.47
C LEU A 82 -7.44 9.14 -0.42
N ALA A 83 -6.96 8.10 0.26
CA ALA A 83 -7.70 7.42 1.32
C ALA A 83 -8.10 8.36 2.47
N PRO A 84 -9.25 8.11 3.14
CA PRO A 84 -9.60 8.77 4.39
C PRO A 84 -8.52 8.62 5.45
N SER A 85 -8.39 9.61 6.34
CA SER A 85 -7.30 9.67 7.33
C SER A 85 -7.14 8.42 8.20
N PRO A 86 -8.21 7.75 8.70
CA PRO A 86 -8.04 6.54 9.50
C PRO A 86 -7.38 5.39 8.73
N GLN A 87 -7.67 5.28 7.43
CA GLN A 87 -7.15 4.23 6.55
C GLN A 87 -5.74 4.55 6.07
N LEU A 88 -5.51 5.82 5.69
CA LEU A 88 -4.19 6.28 5.27
C LEU A 88 -3.18 6.13 6.42
N ASN A 89 -3.59 6.46 7.64
CA ASN A 89 -2.73 6.40 8.83
C ASN A 89 -2.68 5.01 9.49
N ALA A 90 -3.32 3.99 8.92
CA ALA A 90 -3.23 2.62 9.42
C ALA A 90 -1.82 2.02 9.29
N VAL A 91 -0.95 2.64 8.47
CA VAL A 91 0.47 2.29 8.35
C VAL A 91 1.30 3.53 8.66
N SER A 92 2.42 3.34 9.37
CA SER A 92 3.37 4.39 9.70
C SER A 92 4.37 4.63 8.57
N GLY A 93 4.73 5.88 8.34
CA GLY A 93 5.72 6.28 7.32
C GLY A 93 5.08 6.55 5.96
N SER A 94 5.34 7.74 5.44
CA SER A 94 4.78 8.24 4.17
C SER A 94 5.08 7.34 2.97
N ALA A 95 6.27 6.71 2.93
CA ALA A 95 6.62 5.78 1.85
C ALA A 95 5.76 4.52 1.87
N LEU A 96 5.48 3.96 3.06
CA LEU A 96 4.63 2.77 3.21
C LEU A 96 3.15 3.11 2.97
N GLN A 97 2.71 4.30 3.37
CA GLN A 97 1.39 4.82 3.01
C GLN A 97 1.22 4.92 1.49
N MET A 98 2.19 5.54 0.80
CA MET A 98 2.19 5.64 -0.67
C MET A 98 2.21 4.26 -1.34
N GLN A 99 3.01 3.33 -0.82
CA GLN A 99 3.08 1.96 -1.32
C GLN A 99 1.72 1.27 -1.24
N ARG A 100 1.03 1.41 -0.10
CA ARG A 100 -0.30 0.82 0.11
C ARG A 100 -1.35 1.41 -0.82
N GLU A 101 -1.36 2.73 -0.99
CA GLU A 101 -2.29 3.38 -1.93
C GLU A 101 -2.05 2.94 -3.38
N LEU A 102 -0.79 2.76 -3.78
CA LEU A 102 -0.44 2.23 -5.10
C LEU A 102 -0.87 0.76 -5.27
N GLN A 103 -0.71 -0.07 -4.24
CA GLN A 103 -1.17 -1.46 -4.24
C GLN A 103 -2.70 -1.50 -4.38
N TRP A 104 -3.41 -0.72 -3.57
CA TRP A 104 -4.86 -0.61 -3.63
C TRP A 104 -5.36 -0.22 -5.02
N PHE A 105 -4.77 0.83 -5.61
CA PHE A 105 -5.12 1.27 -6.96
C PHE A 105 -4.93 0.15 -8.00
N LYS A 106 -3.81 -0.59 -7.91
CA LYS A 106 -3.53 -1.73 -8.81
C LYS A 106 -4.51 -2.88 -8.63
N GLU A 107 -4.93 -3.20 -7.41
CA GLU A 107 -5.93 -4.26 -7.18
C GLU A 107 -7.27 -3.91 -7.84
N VAL A 108 -7.74 -2.67 -7.69
CA VAL A 108 -8.96 -2.20 -8.39
C VAL A 108 -8.74 -2.17 -9.91
N GLU A 109 -7.55 -1.79 -10.38
CA GLU A 109 -7.20 -1.74 -11.81
C GLU A 109 -7.26 -3.11 -12.50
N LYS A 110 -6.94 -4.21 -11.81
CA LYS A 110 -7.03 -5.58 -12.35
C LYS A 110 -8.46 -5.96 -12.72
N MET A 111 -9.45 -5.37 -12.04
CA MET A 111 -10.86 -5.75 -12.18
C MET A 111 -11.60 -4.96 -13.27
N VAL A 112 -10.93 -3.97 -13.86
CA VAL A 112 -11.53 -2.99 -14.75
C VAL A 112 -11.04 -3.20 -16.18
N ASN A 113 -11.95 -3.19 -17.16
CA ASN A 113 -11.60 -3.29 -18.58
C ASN A 113 -10.74 -2.09 -19.02
N THR A 114 -9.80 -2.31 -19.95
CA THR A 114 -8.94 -1.29 -20.59
C THR A 114 -9.67 0.00 -20.96
N GLY A 115 -10.91 -0.08 -21.47
CA GLY A 115 -11.69 1.11 -21.82
C GLY A 115 -11.91 2.08 -20.64
N PHE A 116 -12.16 1.56 -19.44
CA PHE A 116 -12.32 2.37 -18.22
C PHE A 116 -10.99 2.85 -17.63
N LYS A 117 -9.87 2.18 -17.93
CA LYS A 117 -8.53 2.64 -17.53
C LYS A 117 -8.11 3.91 -18.25
N LEU A 118 -8.56 4.06 -19.49
CA LEU A 118 -8.31 5.23 -20.35
C LEU A 118 -9.46 6.23 -20.34
N GLY A 119 -10.61 5.85 -19.79
CA GLY A 119 -11.80 6.70 -19.68
C GLY A 119 -11.47 7.95 -18.88
N ARG A 120 -11.86 9.12 -19.42
CA ARG A 120 -11.71 10.40 -18.74
C ARG A 120 -12.99 10.74 -17.99
N ASN A 121 -12.85 11.28 -16.78
CA ASN A 121 -13.98 11.83 -16.02
C ASN A 121 -14.43 13.18 -16.61
N SER A 122 -15.46 13.81 -16.02
CA SER A 122 -15.98 15.11 -16.49
C SER A 122 -14.94 16.24 -16.41
N LEU A 123 -13.88 16.08 -15.63
CA LEU A 123 -12.75 17.02 -15.56
C LEU A 123 -11.66 16.73 -16.61
N GLY A 124 -11.92 15.77 -17.52
CA GLY A 124 -10.99 15.38 -18.56
C GLY A 124 -9.78 14.62 -18.03
N ARG A 125 -9.81 14.05 -16.83
CA ARG A 125 -8.68 13.31 -16.22
C ARG A 125 -8.90 11.82 -16.32
N THR A 126 -7.84 11.06 -16.61
CA THR A 126 -7.83 9.60 -16.46
C THR A 126 -7.64 9.20 -14.99
N PRO A 127 -7.97 7.96 -14.60
CA PRO A 127 -7.74 7.49 -13.22
C PRO A 127 -6.28 7.64 -12.78
N ARG A 128 -5.33 7.40 -13.69
CA ARG A 128 -3.90 7.46 -13.38
C ARG A 128 -3.37 8.88 -13.24
N GLU A 129 -3.88 9.81 -14.06
CA GLU A 129 -3.62 11.25 -13.89
C GLU A 129 -4.17 11.73 -12.53
N LEU A 130 -5.41 11.35 -12.19
CA LEU A 130 -6.02 11.70 -10.90
C LEU A 130 -5.27 11.11 -9.71
N PHE A 131 -4.77 9.87 -9.81
CA PHE A 131 -3.98 9.23 -8.75
C PHE A 131 -2.69 10.00 -8.50
N THR A 132 -1.99 10.36 -9.58
CA THR A 132 -0.71 11.10 -9.49
C THR A 132 -0.90 12.47 -8.84
N GLU A 133 -1.97 13.17 -9.19
CA GLU A 133 -2.31 14.48 -8.62
C GLU A 133 -2.72 14.37 -7.15
N SER A 134 -3.62 13.44 -6.81
CA SER A 134 -4.15 13.27 -5.46
C SER A 134 -3.10 12.81 -4.44
N HIS A 135 -2.05 12.14 -4.90
CA HIS A 135 -0.99 11.58 -4.07
C HIS A 135 0.34 12.34 -4.17
N LYS A 136 0.39 13.50 -4.84
CA LYS A 136 1.63 14.25 -5.07
C LYS A 136 2.38 14.56 -3.75
N ASP A 137 1.68 15.13 -2.77
CA ASP A 137 2.29 15.48 -1.48
C ASP A 137 2.75 14.24 -0.70
N LEU A 138 1.99 13.15 -0.81
CA LEU A 138 2.34 11.88 -0.16
C LEU A 138 3.58 11.27 -0.79
N LEU A 139 3.70 11.34 -2.12
CA LEU A 139 4.87 10.89 -2.87
C LEU A 139 6.11 11.70 -2.48
N GLU A 140 6.03 13.03 -2.45
CA GLU A 140 7.15 13.88 -2.03
C GLU A 140 7.61 13.56 -0.59
N LYS A 141 6.66 13.40 0.34
CA LYS A 141 6.95 12.98 1.72
C LYS A 141 7.52 11.56 1.78
N GLY A 142 7.06 10.66 0.93
CA GLY A 142 7.55 9.28 0.84
C GLY A 142 8.98 9.22 0.33
N GLU A 143 9.29 9.97 -0.71
CA GLU A 143 10.65 10.11 -1.24
C GLU A 143 11.61 10.65 -0.18
N LYS A 144 11.20 11.69 0.56
CA LYS A 144 11.99 12.24 1.66
C LYS A 144 12.24 11.19 2.75
N TRP A 145 11.19 10.52 3.23
CA TRP A 145 11.31 9.48 4.24
C TRP A 145 12.29 8.37 3.82
N MET A 146 12.26 7.97 2.55
CA MET A 146 13.12 6.91 2.02
C MET A 146 14.58 7.37 1.91
N LYS A 147 14.83 8.62 1.49
CA LYS A 147 16.16 9.25 1.47
C LYS A 147 16.76 9.34 2.89
N ASP A 148 15.99 9.86 3.84
CA ASP A 148 16.44 10.04 5.23
C ASP A 148 16.76 8.69 5.90
N THR A 149 15.92 7.68 5.66
CA THR A 149 16.15 6.30 6.13
C THR A 149 17.41 5.69 5.51
N SER A 150 17.61 5.87 4.20
CA SER A 150 18.81 5.40 3.49
C SER A 150 20.08 6.05 4.03
N ASN A 151 20.05 7.37 4.28
CA ASN A 151 21.20 8.09 4.84
C ASN A 151 21.56 7.60 6.24
N SER A 152 20.55 7.39 7.09
CA SER A 152 20.75 6.85 8.44
C SER A 152 21.34 5.43 8.40
N CYS A 153 20.81 4.57 7.51
CA CYS A 153 21.31 3.21 7.32
C CYS A 153 22.75 3.19 6.79
N MET A 154 23.11 4.10 5.89
CA MET A 154 24.48 4.24 5.38
C MET A 154 25.46 4.58 6.50
N VAL A 155 25.13 5.54 7.38
CA VAL A 155 25.97 5.89 8.54
C VAL A 155 26.20 4.69 9.46
N VAL A 156 25.12 3.98 9.81
CA VAL A 156 25.21 2.76 10.64
C VAL A 156 26.06 1.68 9.97
N SER A 157 25.86 1.46 8.67
CA SER A 157 26.61 0.48 7.87
C SER A 157 28.10 0.81 7.82
N THR A 158 28.46 2.08 7.60
CA THR A 158 29.84 2.54 7.63
C THR A 158 30.47 2.29 9.00
N LEU A 159 29.77 2.61 10.10
CA LEU A 159 30.26 2.36 11.45
C LEU A 159 30.52 0.85 11.70
N ILE A 160 29.57 -0.01 11.32
CA ILE A 160 29.72 -1.46 11.44
C ILE A 160 30.94 -1.94 10.63
N ALA A 161 31.05 -1.51 9.37
CA ALA A 161 32.18 -1.88 8.51
C ALA A 161 33.52 -1.42 9.11
N THR A 162 33.60 -0.21 9.65
CA THR A 162 34.81 0.30 10.32
C THR A 162 35.16 -0.52 11.55
N VAL A 163 34.19 -0.87 12.40
CA VAL A 163 34.42 -1.68 13.60
C VAL A 163 34.86 -3.10 13.24
N VAL A 164 34.18 -3.75 12.29
CA VAL A 164 34.54 -5.09 11.80
C VAL A 164 35.92 -5.09 11.16
N PHE A 165 36.23 -4.08 10.34
CA PHE A 165 37.55 -3.90 9.75
C PHE A 165 38.62 -3.74 10.84
N ALA A 166 38.45 -2.79 11.77
CA ALA A 166 39.40 -2.59 12.86
C ALA A 166 39.60 -3.90 13.66
N ALA A 167 38.51 -4.55 14.07
CA ALA A 167 38.56 -5.81 14.81
C ALA A 167 39.38 -6.87 14.07
N ALA A 168 39.18 -7.07 12.77
CA ALA A 168 39.91 -8.06 11.97
C ALA A 168 41.44 -7.87 12.00
N PHE A 169 41.93 -6.63 12.18
CA PHE A 169 43.36 -6.29 12.19
C PHE A 169 43.92 -6.01 13.59
N THR A 170 43.09 -5.74 14.61
CA THR A 170 43.52 -5.39 15.98
C THR A 170 43.23 -6.46 17.05
N VAL A 171 42.76 -7.67 16.67
CA VAL A 171 42.58 -8.78 17.64
C VAL A 171 43.92 -9.18 18.29
N PRO A 172 43.96 -9.51 19.59
CA PRO A 172 45.16 -9.99 20.26
C PRO A 172 45.70 -11.26 19.60
N GLY A 173 46.96 -11.19 19.16
CA GLY A 173 47.62 -12.21 18.34
C GLY A 173 48.67 -11.55 17.45
N GLY A 174 48.35 -10.38 16.87
CA GLY A 174 49.28 -9.60 16.07
C GLY A 174 49.43 -10.12 14.65
N ASN A 175 50.56 -9.79 14.03
CA ASN A 175 50.84 -10.01 12.62
C ASN A 175 51.87 -11.14 12.46
N ILE A 176 51.73 -12.02 11.46
CA ILE A 176 52.74 -13.06 11.21
C ILE A 176 53.99 -12.40 10.59
N ASN A 177 55.09 -12.39 11.36
CA ASN A 177 56.49 -12.15 10.96
C ASN A 177 56.68 -11.31 9.69
N ASP A 178 56.92 -10.01 9.86
CA ASP A 178 57.39 -9.03 8.85
C ASP A 178 56.62 -8.92 7.52
N LYS A 179 55.55 -9.69 7.31
CA LYS A 179 54.79 -9.74 6.05
C LYS A 179 53.48 -8.96 6.07
N GLY A 180 53.07 -8.43 7.22
CA GLY A 180 51.86 -7.62 7.28
C GLY A 180 50.54 -8.41 7.31
N ILE A 181 50.55 -9.75 7.27
CA ILE A 181 49.38 -10.65 7.30
C ILE A 181 48.86 -10.93 8.75
N PRO A 182 47.66 -10.44 9.12
CA PRO A 182 47.02 -10.77 10.40
C PRO A 182 46.95 -12.27 10.67
N ILE A 183 47.30 -12.71 11.88
CA ILE A 183 47.23 -14.12 12.30
C ILE A 183 45.81 -14.69 12.13
N PHE A 184 44.80 -13.83 12.23
CA PHE A 184 43.39 -14.19 12.15
C PHE A 184 42.91 -14.55 10.72
N LEU A 185 43.67 -14.22 9.66
CA LEU A 185 43.35 -14.66 8.29
C LEU A 185 43.57 -16.16 8.07
N LYS A 186 44.37 -16.83 8.91
CA LYS A 186 44.74 -18.25 8.75
C LYS A 186 43.75 -19.23 9.37
N LYS A 187 42.76 -18.78 10.16
CA LYS A 187 41.70 -19.62 10.72
C LYS A 187 40.34 -19.09 10.29
N ASN A 188 39.64 -19.88 9.46
CA ASN A 188 38.26 -19.72 8.97
C ASN A 188 37.45 -18.57 9.61
N PHE A 189 37.68 -17.35 9.12
CA PHE A 189 36.94 -16.12 9.47
C PHE A 189 35.44 -16.22 9.17
N LEU A 190 35.05 -17.18 8.32
CA LEU A 190 33.68 -17.42 7.88
C LEU A 190 32.73 -17.86 9.00
N TRP A 191 33.23 -18.40 10.13
CA TRP A 191 32.35 -18.87 11.22
C TRP A 191 31.85 -17.75 12.14
N CYS A 192 32.59 -16.64 12.32
CA CYS A 192 32.16 -15.55 13.21
C CYS A 192 31.10 -14.64 12.58
N LEU A 193 31.13 -14.41 11.26
CA LEU A 193 30.15 -13.57 10.58
C LEU A 193 28.75 -14.22 10.53
N GLN A 194 28.65 -15.54 10.72
CA GLN A 194 27.37 -16.26 10.71
C GLN A 194 26.59 -16.10 12.03
N TYR A 195 27.26 -15.80 13.14
CA TYR A 195 26.65 -15.79 14.48
C TYR A 195 26.23 -14.40 15.00
N GLN A 196 26.60 -13.32 14.29
CA GLN A 196 26.35 -11.94 14.73
C GLN A 196 25.31 -11.21 13.86
N MET A 197 24.65 -11.94 12.96
CA MET A 197 23.61 -11.46 12.04
C MET A 197 22.29 -12.26 12.20
N LEU A 198 22.01 -12.73 13.41
CA LEU A 198 20.70 -13.24 13.87
C LEU A 198 20.27 -12.47 15.11
#